data_AF-M3B103-F1
#
_entry.id   AF-M3B103-F1
#
_cell.length_a   1.000
_cell.length_b   1.000
_cell.length_c   1.000
_cell.angle_alpha   90.00
_cell.angle_beta   90.00
_cell.angle_gamma   90.00
#
_symmetry.space_group_name_H-M   'P 1'
#
loop_
_entity.id
_entity.type
_entity.pdbx_description
1 polymer ?
#
loop_
_entity_poly.entity_id
_entity_poly.type
_entity_poly.pdbx_seq_one_letter_code
_entity_poly.pdbx_strand_id
1 'polypeptide(L)'
;MRMLDRTERELASEKYPYTKNPSAYSGDARKSAFQAFVLEAENVIQDALQDEWREKLQGMSREQIDKEFEPVQEMKCLTEPEMLMLYNHAPQCVEMLQPMIENCEERFTAEEQQMLVDVVVRVLRPDEVPSEG
;
A
#
# COMPACT_ATOMS: atom_id res chain seq x y z
N MET A 1 -11.86 26.52 20.97
CA MET A 1 -12.87 26.46 19.88
C MET A 1 -13.11 24.96 19.71
N ARG A 2 -14.10 24.37 20.40
CA ARG A 2 -14.05 22.94 20.82
C ARG A 2 -13.85 21.90 19.71
N MET A 3 -14.23 22.21 18.47
CA MET A 3 -14.03 21.30 17.33
C MET A 3 -12.57 21.26 16.88
N LEU A 4 -11.86 22.40 16.87
CA LEU A 4 -10.42 22.41 16.57
C LEU A 4 -9.63 21.65 17.63
N ASP A 5 -9.96 21.88 18.90
CA ASP A 5 -9.32 21.21 20.03
C ASP A 5 -9.50 19.67 19.98
N ARG A 6 -10.63 19.19 19.44
CA ARG A 6 -10.90 17.76 19.24
C ARG A 6 -10.12 17.19 18.05
N THR A 7 -10.08 17.92 16.93
CA THR A 7 -9.38 17.49 15.72
C THR A 7 -7.87 17.45 15.94
N GLU A 8 -7.30 18.46 16.60
CA GLU A 8 -5.87 18.48 16.96
C GLU A 8 -5.51 17.31 17.89
N ARG A 9 -6.40 16.98 18.84
CA ARG A 9 -6.21 15.82 19.72
C ARG A 9 -6.27 14.47 19.00
N GLU A 10 -7.14 14.32 18.00
CA GLU A 10 -7.17 13.10 17.16
C GLU A 10 -5.90 12.97 16.32
N LEU A 11 -5.42 14.09 15.73
CA LEU A 11 -4.18 14.10 14.94
C LEU A 11 -2.92 13.85 15.78
N ALA A 12 -2.93 14.27 17.04
CA ALA A 12 -1.88 13.99 18.01
C ALA A 12 -2.03 12.63 18.72
N SER A 13 -3.08 11.86 18.40
CA SER A 13 -3.30 10.56 19.02
C SER A 13 -2.40 9.48 18.39
N GLU A 14 -2.17 8.40 19.13
CA GLU A 14 -1.43 7.23 18.65
C GLU A 14 -2.19 6.41 17.60
N LYS A 15 -3.42 6.80 17.24
CA LYS A 15 -4.24 6.13 16.23
C LYS A 15 -3.65 6.29 14.83
N TYR A 16 -2.92 7.37 14.59
CA TYR A 16 -2.25 7.66 13.33
C TYR A 16 -0.73 7.48 13.48
N PRO A 17 -0.03 7.01 12.43
CA PRO A 17 1.39 6.68 12.51
C PRO A 17 2.30 7.89 12.68
N TYR A 18 1.78 9.11 12.48
CA TYR A 18 2.55 10.35 12.40
C TYR A 18 3.38 10.66 13.65
N THR A 19 2.89 10.30 14.84
CA THR A 19 3.56 10.58 16.11
C THR A 19 4.68 9.59 16.41
N LYS A 20 4.54 8.34 15.95
CA LYS A 20 5.51 7.26 16.17
C LYS A 20 6.52 7.12 15.03
N ASN A 21 6.24 7.69 13.85
CA ASN A 21 7.05 7.56 12.64
C ASN A 21 7.47 8.92 12.05
N PRO A 22 8.13 9.81 12.82
CA PRO A 22 8.51 11.14 12.35
C PRO A 22 9.36 11.12 11.06
N SER A 23 10.16 10.06 10.83
CA SER A 23 11.02 9.94 9.66
C SER A 23 10.22 9.78 8.35
N ALA A 24 9.00 9.26 8.40
CA ALA A 24 8.14 9.12 7.21
C ALA A 24 7.20 10.32 6.98
N TYR A 25 6.93 11.14 8.00
CA TYR A 25 5.79 12.09 7.95
C TYR A 25 6.13 13.57 8.23
N SER A 26 7.40 13.89 8.52
CA SER A 26 7.86 15.26 8.82
C SER A 26 8.40 15.99 7.57
N GLY A 27 8.08 17.28 7.43
CA GLY A 27 8.59 18.12 6.33
C GLY A 27 8.40 17.52 4.94
N ASP A 28 9.49 17.45 4.16
CA ASP A 28 9.53 16.86 2.81
C ASP A 28 9.44 15.33 2.81
N ALA A 29 9.66 14.68 3.97
CA ALA A 29 9.51 13.23 4.11
C ALA A 29 8.09 12.78 3.78
N ARG A 30 7.09 13.60 4.10
CA ARG A 30 5.69 13.31 3.80
C ARG A 30 5.45 13.04 2.32
N LYS A 31 6.01 13.89 1.45
CA LYS A 31 5.83 13.78 0.00
C LYS A 31 6.65 12.61 -0.55
N SER A 32 7.90 12.47 -0.09
CA SER A 32 8.80 11.41 -0.57
C SER A 32 8.37 10.02 -0.10
N ALA A 33 7.95 9.86 1.15
CA ALA A 33 7.40 8.62 1.69
C ALA A 33 6.11 8.21 0.99
N PHE A 34 5.20 9.16 0.71
CA PHE A 34 3.99 8.86 -0.07
C PHE A 34 4.34 8.39 -1.49
N GLN A 35 5.24 9.10 -2.19
CA GLN A 35 5.68 8.72 -3.53
C GLN A 35 6.38 7.35 -3.55
N ALA A 36 7.25 7.10 -2.56
CA ALA A 36 7.91 5.81 -2.40
C ALA A 36 6.90 4.69 -2.12
N PHE A 37 5.92 4.93 -1.26
CA PHE A 37 4.87 3.97 -0.95
C PHE A 37 4.04 3.63 -2.17
N VAL A 38 3.57 4.64 -2.93
CA VAL A 38 2.79 4.42 -4.16
C VAL A 38 3.57 3.55 -5.14
N LEU A 39 4.84 3.90 -5.40
CA LEU A 39 5.68 3.18 -6.34
C LEU A 39 5.97 1.74 -5.87
N GLU A 40 6.34 1.54 -4.61
CA GLU A 40 6.69 0.22 -4.08
C GLU A 40 5.46 -0.69 -3.96
N ALA A 41 4.29 -0.14 -3.59
CA ALA A 41 3.06 -0.91 -3.49
C ALA A 41 2.57 -1.36 -4.88
N GLU A 42 2.75 -0.51 -5.90
CA GLU A 42 2.45 -0.88 -7.29
C GLU A 42 3.46 -1.93 -7.78
N ASN A 43 4.75 -1.69 -7.65
CA ASN A 43 5.79 -2.60 -8.13
C ASN A 43 5.68 -4.00 -7.50
N VAL A 44 5.50 -4.10 -6.18
CA VAL A 44 5.49 -5.41 -5.50
C VAL A 44 4.38 -6.33 -6.03
N ILE A 45 3.22 -5.76 -6.35
CA ILE A 45 2.07 -6.51 -6.87
C ILE A 45 2.23 -6.78 -8.37
N GLN A 46 2.64 -5.77 -9.12
CA GLN A 46 2.75 -5.88 -10.58
C GLN A 46 3.89 -6.81 -10.99
N ASP A 47 5.01 -6.78 -10.28
CA ASP A 47 6.14 -7.69 -10.50
C ASP A 47 5.76 -9.13 -10.13
N ALA A 48 5.08 -9.35 -8.99
CA ALA A 48 4.60 -10.67 -8.60
C ALA A 48 3.62 -11.25 -9.64
N LEU A 49 2.70 -10.43 -10.14
CA LEU A 49 1.76 -10.83 -11.19
C LEU A 49 2.49 -11.15 -12.51
N GLN A 50 3.46 -10.32 -12.91
CA GLN A 50 4.26 -10.57 -14.11
C GLN A 50 5.08 -11.86 -13.99
N ASP A 51 5.59 -12.17 -12.81
CA ASP A 51 6.31 -13.42 -12.53
C ASP A 51 5.40 -14.63 -12.63
N GLU A 52 4.20 -14.57 -12.06
CA GLU A 52 3.20 -15.64 -12.16
C GLU A 52 2.78 -15.90 -13.63
N TRP A 53 2.64 -14.84 -14.41
CA TRP A 53 2.20 -14.91 -15.81
C TRP A 53 3.33 -15.05 -16.83
N ARG A 54 4.58 -15.02 -16.39
CA ARG A 54 5.79 -14.95 -17.24
C ARG A 54 5.78 -15.98 -18.38
N GLU A 55 5.49 -17.24 -18.09
CA GLU A 55 5.47 -18.31 -19.11
C GLU A 55 4.29 -18.19 -20.07
N LYS A 56 3.11 -17.80 -19.56
CA LYS A 56 1.89 -17.62 -20.38
C LYS A 56 2.07 -16.46 -21.35
N LEU A 57 2.60 -15.33 -20.87
CA LEU A 57 2.79 -14.11 -21.66
C LEU A 57 3.71 -14.33 -22.88
N GLN A 58 4.70 -15.22 -22.78
CA GLN A 58 5.60 -15.54 -23.90
C GLN A 58 4.88 -16.22 -25.08
N GLY A 59 3.79 -16.92 -24.80
CA GLY A 59 3.00 -17.64 -25.82
C GLY A 59 1.75 -16.89 -26.30
N MET A 60 1.42 -15.75 -25.70
CA MET A 60 0.19 -15.02 -25.99
C MET A 60 0.39 -14.00 -27.12
N SER A 61 -0.60 -13.92 -27.99
CA SER A 61 -0.73 -12.80 -28.91
C SER A 61 -1.18 -11.53 -28.19
N ARG A 62 -0.98 -10.37 -28.81
CA ARG A 62 -1.39 -9.08 -28.24
C ARG A 62 -2.88 -9.04 -27.89
N GLU A 63 -3.75 -9.53 -28.76
CA GLU A 63 -5.19 -9.57 -28.49
C GLU A 63 -5.57 -10.45 -27.28
N GLN A 64 -4.75 -11.46 -26.96
CA GLN A 64 -4.96 -12.29 -25.78
C GLN A 64 -4.47 -11.59 -24.52
N ILE A 65 -3.35 -10.88 -24.60
CA ILE A 65 -2.85 -10.05 -23.49
C ILE A 65 -3.91 -9.01 -23.11
N ASP A 66 -4.43 -8.27 -24.10
CA ASP A 66 -5.44 -7.23 -23.89
C ASP A 66 -6.75 -7.81 -23.29
N LYS A 67 -7.09 -9.06 -23.58
CA LYS A 67 -8.34 -9.70 -23.12
C LYS A 67 -8.23 -10.46 -21.81
N GLU A 68 -7.06 -11.02 -21.50
CA GLU A 68 -6.89 -11.96 -20.40
C GLU A 68 -5.96 -11.41 -19.31
N PHE A 69 -4.90 -10.69 -19.68
CA PHE A 69 -3.90 -10.20 -18.73
C PHE A 69 -4.22 -8.79 -18.24
N GLU A 70 -4.47 -7.84 -19.15
CA GLU A 70 -4.74 -6.44 -18.78
C GLU A 70 -5.88 -6.30 -17.75
N PRO A 71 -7.02 -7.04 -17.84
CA PRO A 71 -8.06 -6.94 -16.83
C PRO A 71 -7.64 -7.42 -15.44
N VAL A 72 -6.79 -8.45 -15.37
CA VAL A 72 -6.24 -8.95 -14.09
C VAL A 72 -5.24 -7.94 -13.53
N GLN A 73 -4.43 -7.35 -14.40
CA GLN A 73 -3.49 -6.30 -14.05
C GLN A 73 -4.19 -5.08 -13.44
N GLU A 74 -5.23 -4.58 -14.11
CA GLU A 74 -6.03 -3.44 -13.65
C GLU A 74 -6.76 -3.74 -12.33
N MET A 75 -7.31 -4.96 -12.19
CA MET A 75 -7.98 -5.39 -10.95
C MET A 75 -7.06 -5.34 -9.73
N LYS A 76 -5.76 -5.60 -9.92
CA LYS A 76 -4.74 -5.57 -8.86
C LYS A 76 -4.16 -4.19 -8.58
N CYS A 77 -4.51 -3.16 -9.37
CA CYS A 77 -4.08 -1.79 -9.08
C CYS A 77 -4.87 -1.21 -7.90
N LEU A 78 -4.17 -0.59 -6.94
CA LEU A 78 -4.81 0.20 -5.90
C LEU A 78 -5.33 1.52 -6.49
N THR A 79 -6.52 1.93 -6.08
CA THR A 79 -7.07 3.23 -6.44
C THR A 79 -6.44 4.33 -5.59
N GLU A 80 -6.48 5.58 -6.06
CA GLU A 80 -5.96 6.72 -5.31
C GLU A 80 -6.57 6.86 -3.90
N PRO A 81 -7.90 6.69 -3.68
CA PRO A 81 -8.47 6.67 -2.33
C PRO A 81 -7.91 5.56 -1.45
N GLU A 82 -7.70 4.36 -1.98
CA GLU A 82 -7.12 3.23 -1.23
C GLU A 82 -5.67 3.51 -0.83
N MET A 83 -4.87 4.05 -1.75
CA MET A 83 -3.50 4.48 -1.45
C MET A 83 -3.48 5.54 -0.33
N LEU A 84 -4.41 6.50 -0.36
CA LEU A 84 -4.52 7.50 0.70
C LEU A 84 -4.96 6.89 2.03
N MET A 85 -5.90 5.93 2.02
CA MET A 85 -6.34 5.22 3.23
C MET A 85 -5.18 4.46 3.87
N LEU A 86 -4.44 3.70 3.07
CA LEU A 86 -3.26 2.95 3.49
C LEU A 86 -2.17 3.89 4.01
N TYR A 87 -1.91 5.00 3.33
CA TYR A 87 -0.92 5.99 3.75
C TYR A 87 -1.27 6.65 5.09
N ASN A 88 -2.54 7.01 5.28
CA ASN A 88 -3.00 7.71 6.48
C ASN A 88 -3.03 6.79 7.70
N HIS A 89 -3.41 5.53 7.52
CA HIS A 89 -3.55 4.58 8.63
C HIS A 89 -2.32 3.70 8.86
N ALA A 90 -1.50 3.49 7.83
CA ALA A 90 -0.34 2.61 7.79
C ALA A 90 -0.62 1.27 8.49
N PRO A 91 -1.47 0.38 7.92
CA PRO A 91 -1.78 -0.91 8.56
C PRO A 91 -0.51 -1.74 8.84
N GLN A 92 -0.50 -2.44 9.98
CA GLN A 92 0.65 -3.28 10.41
C GLN A 92 0.43 -4.78 10.16
N CYS A 93 -0.80 -5.17 9.83
CA CYS A 93 -1.19 -6.54 9.58
C CYS A 93 -2.32 -6.60 8.54
N VAL A 94 -2.57 -7.79 8.01
CA VAL A 94 -3.56 -8.02 6.95
C VAL A 94 -4.97 -7.63 7.39
N GLU A 95 -5.35 -7.91 8.64
CA GLU A 95 -6.67 -7.58 9.19
C GLU A 95 -6.92 -6.06 9.24
N MET A 96 -5.86 -5.27 9.39
CA MET A 96 -5.94 -3.81 9.28
C MET A 96 -5.97 -3.34 7.84
N LEU A 97 -5.30 -4.04 6.92
CA LEU A 97 -5.24 -3.72 5.48
C LEU A 97 -6.60 -3.91 4.80
N GLN A 98 -7.25 -5.05 5.03
CA GLN A 98 -8.49 -5.47 4.36
C GLN A 98 -9.60 -4.41 4.30
N PRO A 99 -9.97 -3.71 5.40
CA PRO A 99 -11.03 -2.70 5.34
C PRO A 99 -10.63 -1.41 4.58
N MET A 100 -9.36 -1.25 4.22
CA MET A 100 -8.85 -0.07 3.50
C MET A 100 -8.87 -0.25 1.98
N ILE A 101 -9.12 -1.47 1.50
CA ILE A 101 -9.11 -1.84 0.08
C ILE A 101 -10.47 -2.47 -0.26
N GLU A 102 -11.14 -1.93 -1.27
CA GLU A 102 -12.42 -2.48 -1.72
C GLU A 102 -12.23 -3.87 -2.32
N ASN A 103 -13.04 -4.85 -1.89
CA ASN A 103 -12.96 -6.25 -2.32
C ASN A 103 -11.54 -6.84 -2.20
N CYS A 104 -10.82 -6.48 -1.12
CA CYS A 104 -9.42 -6.86 -0.91
C CYS A 104 -9.16 -8.36 -1.13
N GLU A 105 -9.99 -9.22 -0.53
CA GLU A 105 -9.85 -10.68 -0.60
C GLU A 105 -10.15 -11.26 -1.99
N GLU A 106 -10.90 -10.54 -2.83
CA GLU A 106 -11.20 -10.95 -4.21
C GLU A 106 -10.11 -10.51 -5.17
N ARG A 107 -9.44 -9.37 -4.90
CA ARG A 107 -8.39 -8.80 -5.75
C ARG A 107 -7.00 -9.36 -5.46
N PHE A 108 -6.72 -9.62 -4.18
CA PHE A 108 -5.39 -9.98 -3.69
C PHE A 108 -5.44 -11.31 -2.95
N THR A 109 -4.51 -12.19 -3.30
CA THR A 109 -4.22 -13.42 -2.53
C THR A 109 -3.68 -13.07 -1.15
N ALA A 110 -3.69 -14.04 -0.23
CA ALA A 110 -3.15 -13.82 1.12
C ALA A 110 -1.67 -13.42 1.10
N GLU A 111 -0.88 -13.97 0.17
CA GLU A 111 0.54 -13.63 -0.01
C GLU A 111 0.70 -12.19 -0.50
N GLU A 112 -0.11 -11.75 -1.47
CA GLU A 112 -0.10 -10.36 -1.95
C GLU A 112 -0.58 -9.36 -0.89
N GLN A 113 -1.57 -9.72 -0.08
CA GLN A 113 -2.00 -8.91 1.06
C GLN A 113 -0.84 -8.74 2.06
N GLN A 114 -0.10 -9.80 2.34
CA GLN A 114 1.09 -9.71 3.19
C GLN A 114 2.19 -8.84 2.56
N MET A 115 2.45 -8.99 1.26
CA MET A 115 3.43 -8.15 0.55
C MET A 115 3.09 -6.66 0.63
N LEU A 116 1.81 -6.29 0.51
CA LEU A 116 1.35 -4.90 0.68
C LEU A 116 1.57 -4.39 2.10
N VAL A 117 1.27 -5.21 3.12
CA VAL A 117 1.54 -4.88 4.52
C VAL A 117 3.03 -4.67 4.75
N ASP A 118 3.87 -5.53 4.20
CA ASP A 118 5.33 -5.44 4.35
C ASP A 118 5.87 -4.14 3.72
N VAL A 119 5.34 -3.73 2.56
CA VAL A 119 5.65 -2.43 1.95
C VAL A 119 5.22 -1.28 2.86
N VAL A 120 4.00 -1.32 3.40
CA VAL A 120 3.50 -0.29 4.32
C VAL A 120 4.42 -0.18 5.54
N VAL A 121 4.73 -1.29 6.20
CA VAL A 121 5.56 -1.32 7.40
C VAL A 121 6.96 -0.79 7.10
N ARG A 122 7.57 -1.22 6.00
CA ARG A 122 8.91 -0.80 5.59
C ARG A 122 8.99 0.69 5.23
N VAL A 123 8.03 1.22 4.47
CA VAL A 123 8.09 2.57 3.91
C VAL A 123 7.46 3.61 4.82
N LEU A 124 6.35 3.27 5.47
CA LEU A 124 5.54 4.20 6.27
C LEU A 124 5.77 4.06 7.76
N ARG A 125 6.45 2.99 8.21
CA ARG A 125 6.80 2.79 9.63
C ARG A 125 8.30 2.56 9.87
N PRO A 126 9.20 3.34 9.25
CA PRO A 126 10.65 3.10 9.33
C PRO A 126 11.23 3.23 10.74
N ASP A 127 10.55 3.93 11.65
CA ASP A 127 11.01 4.14 13.03
C ASP A 127 10.53 3.02 13.98
N GLU A 128 9.56 2.20 13.56
CA GLU A 128 9.05 1.06 14.32
C GLU A 128 9.71 -0.26 13.90
N VAL A 129 10.29 -0.32 12.70
CA VAL A 129 11.06 -1.47 12.24
C VAL A 129 12.52 -1.27 12.67
N PRO A 130 13.09 -2.15 13.52
CA PRO A 130 14.49 -2.04 13.87
C PRO A 130 15.33 -2.15 12.60
N SER A 131 16.09 -1.10 12.29
CA SER A 131 17.11 -1.17 11.26
C SER A 131 18.08 -2.26 11.69
N GLU A 132 18.22 -3.33 10.92
CA GLU A 132 19.35 -4.25 11.10
C GLU A 132 20.62 -3.43 10.88
N GLY A 133 21.25 -3.03 11.99
CA GLY A 133 22.53 -2.32 12.03
C GLY A 133 23.71 -3.26 11.94
#